data_AF-A0A420XWU0-F1
#
_entry.id   AF-A0A420XWU0-F1
#
_cell.length_a   1.000
_cell.length_b   1.000
_cell.length_c   1.000
_cell.angle_alpha   90.00
_cell.angle_beta   90.00
_cell.angle_gamma   90.00
#
_symmetry.space_group_name_H-M   'P 1'
#
loop_
_entity.id
_entity.type
_entity.pdbx_description
1 polymer ?
#
loop_
_entity_poly.entity_id
_entity_poly.type
_entity_poly.pdbx_seq_one_letter_code
_entity_poly.pdbx_strand_id
1 'polypeptide(L)'
;MAIRNVMRAKEVDIKEDQYLLEVSAMVCNRIHRITGKFGRLLARHLLQTPNVHLRGYARDPSRVPSALTDSPRLKLFQGEAFDDAAIKPFVSGCDVVVCAYLGNDDLMIEGQKKLIEACEEAGVPRYVASDWALDYTKLKLGELFPKDPMIHVKAYLETKKTTKGVHILIGGFMDPLLSPFFRVWDPETKTLRYWGEGDEPWEGTSYNNAAEFTAAVIADTSAVGIKKYLGDRKSIREIAGAFKTVYGIEPKLERLGSLDDLYKRMHALRADNPSDIYGYMSLFFMYYWINGQTFVGPDTDNEQYPQVKPETWEEFLNKRTLDQLPHAYFSL
;
A
#
# COMPACT_ATOMS: atom_id res chain seq x y z
N MET A 1 -45.39 -56.46 -29.59
CA MET A 1 -46.38 -55.99 -28.61
C MET A 1 -46.06 -56.64 -27.26
N ALA A 2 -45.25 -55.99 -26.42
CA ALA A 2 -45.17 -56.17 -24.96
C ALA A 2 -43.92 -55.44 -24.38
N ILE A 3 -44.17 -54.29 -23.74
CA ILE A 3 -43.76 -53.88 -22.38
C ILE A 3 -42.39 -54.38 -21.86
N ARG A 4 -41.48 -53.43 -21.50
CA ARG A 4 -40.95 -53.23 -20.13
C ARG A 4 -39.81 -52.18 -20.05
N ASN A 5 -40.15 -51.07 -19.38
CA ASN A 5 -39.50 -50.53 -18.17
C ASN A 5 -38.04 -50.04 -18.18
N VAL A 6 -37.92 -48.74 -17.84
CA VAL A 6 -37.19 -48.16 -16.68
C VAL A 6 -36.04 -47.17 -16.97
N MET A 7 -36.36 -45.91 -16.61
CA MET A 7 -35.58 -44.87 -15.93
C MET A 7 -34.57 -43.96 -16.65
N ARG A 8 -34.94 -42.66 -16.55
CA ARG A 8 -34.18 -41.49 -16.09
C ARG A 8 -32.93 -41.05 -16.86
N ALA A 9 -33.12 -39.91 -17.51
CA ALA A 9 -32.36 -38.66 -17.33
C ALA A 9 -30.87 -38.78 -17.01
N LYS A 10 -30.06 -38.34 -17.97
CA LYS A 10 -28.89 -37.51 -17.65
C LYS A 10 -28.93 -36.27 -18.54
N GLU A 11 -29.28 -35.16 -17.90
CA GLU A 11 -28.87 -33.83 -18.32
C GLU A 11 -27.34 -33.83 -18.49
N VAL A 12 -26.90 -33.19 -19.56
CA VAL A 12 -25.50 -32.98 -19.87
C VAL A 12 -25.04 -31.82 -19.00
N ASP A 13 -24.36 -32.15 -17.91
CA ASP A 13 -23.71 -31.21 -17.01
C ASP A 13 -22.40 -30.75 -17.66
N ILE A 14 -22.39 -29.52 -18.19
CA ILE A 14 -21.20 -28.83 -18.67
C ILE A 14 -20.51 -28.32 -17.40
N LYS A 15 -19.42 -28.99 -17.01
CA LYS A 15 -18.52 -28.48 -15.97
C LYS A 15 -17.93 -27.14 -16.43
N GLU A 16 -18.41 -26.06 -15.84
CA GLU A 16 -17.66 -24.81 -15.73
C GLU A 16 -16.49 -25.06 -14.77
N ASP A 17 -15.29 -25.26 -15.32
CA ASP A 17 -14.06 -25.04 -14.57
C ASP A 17 -13.89 -23.51 -14.37
N GLN A 18 -14.62 -22.96 -13.40
CA GLN A 18 -14.35 -21.65 -12.85
C GLN A 18 -13.08 -21.76 -12.00
N TYR A 19 -11.99 -21.14 -12.45
CA TYR A 19 -10.81 -20.87 -11.64
C TYR A 19 -11.24 -20.01 -10.44
N LEU A 20 -11.47 -20.64 -9.29
CA LEU A 20 -11.69 -19.96 -8.01
C LEU A 20 -10.35 -19.41 -7.53
N LEU A 21 -10.24 -18.09 -7.34
CA LEU A 21 -9.08 -17.45 -6.73
C LEU A 21 -9.31 -17.33 -5.21
N GLU A 22 -8.68 -18.18 -4.40
CA GLU A 22 -8.69 -18.05 -2.95
C GLU A 22 -7.58 -17.09 -2.47
N VAL A 23 -7.86 -15.78 -2.54
CA VAL A 23 -6.97 -14.71 -2.05
C VAL A 23 -6.94 -14.67 -0.52
N SER A 24 -5.92 -15.27 0.06
CA SER A 24 -5.76 -15.27 1.50
C SER A 24 -4.46 -14.59 1.90
N ALA A 25 -4.48 -13.27 2.16
CA ALA A 25 -4.87 -12.79 3.49
C ALA A 25 -4.12 -11.54 3.97
N MET A 26 -4.79 -10.69 4.77
CA MET A 26 -4.21 -9.48 5.41
C MET A 26 -3.70 -9.76 6.82
N VAL A 27 -2.44 -9.48 7.10
CA VAL A 27 -1.85 -9.59 8.45
C VAL A 27 -1.41 -8.23 8.94
N CYS A 28 -1.88 -7.83 10.14
CA CYS A 28 -1.54 -6.53 10.71
C CYS A 28 -1.27 -6.55 12.22
N ASN A 29 -0.10 -6.04 12.62
CA ASN A 29 0.27 -5.79 14.01
C ASN A 29 0.74 -4.33 14.25
N ARG A 30 0.24 -3.77 15.36
CA ARG A 30 0.37 -2.43 15.98
C ARG A 30 0.65 -1.16 15.14
N ILE A 31 -0.27 -0.21 15.34
CA ILE A 31 -0.44 1.19 14.89
C ILE A 31 -1.32 1.39 13.63
N HIS A 32 -1.36 0.51 12.62
CA HIS A 32 -2.39 0.62 11.55
C HIS A 32 -2.86 -0.73 11.00
N ARG A 33 -3.80 -1.36 11.74
CA ARG A 33 -4.47 -2.69 11.64
C ARG A 33 -5.00 -3.09 10.23
N ILE A 34 -5.73 -4.21 10.13
CA ILE A 34 -6.83 -4.37 9.16
C ILE A 34 -7.90 -3.25 9.33
N THR A 35 -7.81 -2.46 10.41
CA THR A 35 -8.51 -1.18 10.68
C THR A 35 -7.69 0.06 10.29
N GLY A 36 -6.43 -0.11 9.89
CA GLY A 36 -5.64 0.91 9.21
C GLY A 36 -6.35 1.28 7.91
N LYS A 37 -6.29 2.55 7.54
CA LYS A 37 -7.08 3.08 6.42
C LYS A 37 -6.80 2.30 5.13
N PHE A 38 -5.53 2.11 4.78
CA PHE A 38 -5.11 1.35 3.60
C PHE A 38 -5.63 -0.10 3.62
N GLY A 39 -5.43 -0.81 4.73
CA GLY A 39 -5.88 -2.17 4.87
C GLY A 39 -7.40 -2.36 4.69
N ARG A 40 -8.21 -1.45 5.25
CA ARG A 40 -9.66 -1.47 5.03
C ARG A 40 -10.06 -1.20 3.59
N LEU A 41 -9.36 -0.28 2.92
CA LEU A 41 -9.58 0.03 1.51
C LEU A 41 -9.26 -1.20 0.66
N LEU A 42 -8.13 -1.85 0.90
CA LEU A 42 -7.73 -3.06 0.19
C LEU A 42 -8.72 -4.20 0.40
N ALA A 43 -9.09 -4.49 1.66
CA ALA A 43 -10.10 -5.51 1.95
C ALA A 43 -11.43 -5.23 1.24
N ARG A 44 -11.86 -3.97 1.17
CA ARG A 44 -13.08 -3.58 0.44
C ARG A 44 -12.97 -3.86 -1.06
N HIS A 45 -11.87 -3.44 -1.70
CA HIS A 45 -11.66 -3.67 -3.13
C HIS A 45 -11.53 -5.17 -3.47
N LEU A 46 -10.86 -5.95 -2.63
CA LEU A 46 -10.79 -7.40 -2.76
C LEU A 46 -12.18 -8.05 -2.63
N LEU A 47 -12.98 -7.62 -1.66
CA LEU A 47 -14.36 -8.08 -1.53
C LEU A 47 -15.29 -7.57 -2.65
N GLN A 48 -14.89 -6.58 -3.46
CA GLN A 48 -15.63 -6.20 -4.67
C GLN A 48 -15.16 -6.98 -5.89
N THR A 49 -13.99 -7.61 -5.82
CA THR A 49 -13.45 -8.44 -6.90
C THR A 49 -14.22 -9.78 -6.94
N PRO A 50 -14.75 -10.21 -8.10
CA PRO A 50 -15.42 -11.49 -8.23
C PRO A 50 -14.51 -12.66 -7.86
N ASN A 51 -15.09 -13.73 -7.33
CA ASN A 51 -14.41 -14.99 -7.01
C ASN A 51 -13.29 -14.90 -5.94
N VAL A 52 -13.04 -13.72 -5.38
CA VAL A 52 -12.08 -13.52 -4.29
C VAL A 52 -12.72 -13.84 -2.93
N HIS A 53 -12.15 -14.80 -2.21
CA HIS A 53 -12.44 -15.07 -0.80
C HIS A 53 -11.32 -14.53 0.06
N LEU A 54 -11.63 -13.77 1.11
CA LEU A 54 -10.65 -13.09 1.94
C LEU A 54 -10.51 -13.77 3.30
N ARG A 55 -9.27 -13.97 3.74
CA ARG A 55 -8.94 -14.25 5.14
C ARG A 55 -8.34 -13.00 5.79
N GLY A 56 -8.84 -12.59 6.95
CA GLY A 56 -8.30 -11.46 7.71
C GLY A 56 -7.62 -11.94 8.99
N TYR A 57 -6.40 -11.48 9.26
CA TYR A 57 -5.68 -11.78 10.50
C TYR A 57 -5.53 -10.54 11.36
N ALA A 58 -6.07 -10.62 12.58
CA ALA A 58 -6.07 -9.50 13.50
C ALA A 58 -5.90 -10.00 14.93
N ARG A 59 -5.20 -9.21 15.76
CA ARG A 59 -5.11 -9.46 17.22
C ARG A 59 -6.46 -9.54 17.92
N ASP A 60 -7.42 -8.77 17.39
CA ASP A 60 -8.76 -8.63 17.93
C ASP A 60 -9.75 -8.50 16.76
N PRO A 61 -10.32 -9.63 16.30
CA PRO A 61 -11.29 -9.67 15.21
C PRO A 61 -12.55 -8.81 15.46
N SER A 62 -12.91 -8.56 16.72
CA SER A 62 -14.09 -7.74 17.06
C SER A 62 -13.97 -6.28 16.63
N ARG A 63 -12.74 -5.81 16.37
CA ARG A 63 -12.45 -4.45 15.90
C ARG A 63 -12.48 -4.30 14.39
N VAL A 64 -12.73 -5.37 13.64
CA VAL A 64 -12.93 -5.28 12.19
C VAL A 64 -14.29 -4.63 11.92
N PRO A 65 -14.39 -3.59 11.07
CA PRO A 65 -15.66 -2.93 10.80
C PRO A 65 -16.72 -3.88 10.24
N SER A 66 -17.98 -3.70 10.66
CA SER A 66 -19.12 -4.52 10.20
C SER A 66 -19.25 -4.54 8.67
N ALA A 67 -19.00 -3.39 8.03
CA ALA A 67 -19.01 -3.25 6.57
C ALA A 67 -18.09 -4.25 5.83
N LEU A 68 -17.09 -4.84 6.50
CA LEU A 68 -16.28 -5.94 5.96
C LEU A 68 -16.79 -7.30 6.44
N THR A 69 -17.15 -7.44 7.72
CA THR A 69 -17.55 -8.72 8.32
C THR A 69 -18.92 -9.22 7.87
N ASP A 70 -19.76 -8.34 7.33
CA ASP A 70 -21.07 -8.70 6.77
C ASP A 70 -20.93 -9.49 5.45
N SER A 71 -19.74 -9.48 4.84
CA SER A 71 -19.48 -10.27 3.63
C SER A 71 -19.30 -11.76 3.97
N PRO A 72 -20.06 -12.68 3.35
CA PRO A 72 -19.88 -14.11 3.54
C PRO A 72 -18.53 -14.62 3.00
N ARG A 73 -17.82 -13.80 2.23
CA ARG A 73 -16.50 -14.12 1.67
C ARG A 73 -15.34 -13.72 2.58
N LEU A 74 -15.59 -13.14 3.76
CA LEU A 74 -14.56 -12.82 4.74
C LEU A 74 -14.54 -13.84 5.88
N LYS A 75 -13.39 -14.48 6.12
CA LYS A 75 -13.12 -15.29 7.31
C LYS A 75 -12.05 -14.64 8.17
N LEU A 76 -12.33 -14.42 9.45
CA LEU A 76 -11.36 -13.82 10.38
C LEU A 76 -10.60 -14.88 11.17
N PHE A 77 -9.32 -14.62 11.37
CA PHE A 77 -8.39 -15.37 12.19
C PHE A 77 -7.82 -14.43 13.25
N GLN A 78 -7.75 -14.93 14.49
CA GLN A 78 -7.13 -14.20 15.58
C GLN A 78 -5.68 -14.62 15.74
N GLY A 79 -4.78 -13.65 15.89
CA GLY A 79 -3.38 -13.93 16.23
C GLY A 79 -2.48 -12.70 16.13
N GLU A 80 -1.19 -12.92 16.38
CA GLU A 80 -0.14 -11.90 16.34
C GLU A 80 0.95 -12.28 15.32
N ALA A 81 1.80 -11.32 14.95
CA ALA A 81 2.83 -11.45 13.91
C ALA A 81 3.93 -12.49 14.21
N PHE A 82 4.09 -12.86 15.48
CA PHE A 82 5.10 -13.83 15.94
C PHE A 82 4.46 -15.10 16.51
N ASP A 83 3.15 -15.30 16.26
CA ASP A 83 2.40 -16.46 16.73
C ASP A 83 2.39 -17.56 15.65
N ASP A 84 3.43 -18.40 15.67
CA ASP A 84 3.60 -19.47 14.67
C ASP A 84 2.40 -20.44 14.64
N ALA A 85 1.73 -20.66 15.77
CA ALA A 85 0.58 -21.55 15.89
C ALA A 85 -0.67 -20.96 15.20
N ALA A 86 -0.82 -19.63 15.23
CA ALA A 86 -1.91 -18.93 14.55
C ALA A 86 -1.61 -18.64 13.07
N ILE A 87 -0.34 -18.41 12.70
CA ILE A 87 0.06 -18.10 11.31
C ILE A 87 -0.15 -19.29 10.38
N LYS A 88 0.25 -20.50 10.78
CA LYS A 88 0.17 -21.71 9.94
C LYS A 88 -1.24 -22.01 9.40
N PRO A 89 -2.29 -22.14 10.24
CA PRO A 89 -3.64 -22.40 9.75
C PRO A 89 -4.19 -21.24 8.92
N PHE A 90 -3.71 -20.02 9.18
CA PHE A 90 -4.13 -18.84 8.46
C PHE A 90 -3.62 -18.84 6.99
N VAL A 91 -2.34 -19.15 6.76
CA VAL A 91 -1.71 -19.18 5.42
C VAL A 91 -1.93 -20.48 4.65
N SER A 92 -2.46 -21.52 5.28
CA SER A 92 -2.63 -22.82 4.64
C SER A 92 -3.73 -22.79 3.56
N GLY A 93 -3.38 -23.23 2.35
CA GLY A 93 -4.31 -23.28 1.19
C GLY A 93 -4.55 -21.91 0.54
N CYS A 94 -3.66 -20.95 0.76
CA CYS A 94 -3.77 -19.59 0.25
C CYS A 94 -3.07 -19.45 -1.11
N ASP A 95 -3.69 -18.76 -2.08
CA ASP A 95 -3.03 -18.49 -3.37
C ASP A 95 -2.06 -17.31 -3.30
N VAL A 96 -2.28 -16.38 -2.37
CA VAL A 96 -1.45 -15.20 -2.18
C VAL A 96 -1.68 -14.62 -0.80
N VAL A 97 -0.59 -14.33 -0.07
CA VAL A 97 -0.63 -13.67 1.24
C VAL A 97 -0.17 -12.21 1.08
N VAL A 98 -0.84 -11.28 1.76
CA VAL A 98 -0.56 -9.84 1.70
C VAL A 98 -0.18 -9.33 3.09
N CYS A 99 1.05 -8.86 3.22
CA CYS A 99 1.49 -8.24 4.45
C CYS A 99 1.19 -6.74 4.45
N ALA A 100 0.46 -6.27 5.46
CA ALA A 100 0.20 -4.85 5.70
C ALA A 100 0.72 -4.44 7.10
N TYR A 101 1.92 -4.91 7.45
CA TYR A 101 2.60 -4.51 8.67
C TYR A 101 3.09 -3.08 8.58
N LEU A 102 2.97 -2.36 9.69
CA LEU A 102 3.57 -1.05 9.88
C LEU A 102 3.99 -0.94 11.33
N GLY A 103 5.29 -0.93 11.59
CA GLY A 103 5.83 -0.85 12.95
C GLY A 103 7.33 -0.61 12.96
N ASN A 104 7.99 -1.06 14.03
CA ASN A 104 9.45 -1.03 14.14
C ASN A 104 10.10 -2.07 13.22
N ASP A 105 11.43 -1.99 13.07
CA ASP A 105 12.21 -2.88 12.21
C ASP A 105 12.04 -4.36 12.57
N ASP A 106 11.91 -4.69 13.85
CA ASP A 106 11.64 -6.06 14.30
C ASP A 106 10.34 -6.62 13.68
N LEU A 107 9.24 -5.86 13.73
CA LEU A 107 8.00 -6.27 13.07
C LEU A 107 8.11 -6.23 11.54
N MET A 108 8.69 -5.15 11.00
CA MET A 108 8.77 -4.91 9.56
C MET A 108 9.71 -5.89 8.85
N ILE A 109 10.69 -6.46 9.55
CA ILE A 109 11.64 -7.42 9.01
C ILE A 109 11.32 -8.82 9.51
N GLU A 110 11.53 -9.09 10.80
CA GLU A 110 11.43 -10.45 11.37
C GLU A 110 9.98 -10.95 11.37
N GLY A 111 9.02 -10.08 11.63
CA GLY A 111 7.59 -10.41 11.50
C GLY A 111 7.21 -10.81 10.06
N GLN A 112 7.70 -10.09 9.05
CA GLN A 112 7.47 -10.46 7.65
C GLN A 112 8.17 -11.77 7.29
N LYS A 113 9.43 -11.96 7.72
CA LYS A 113 10.18 -13.22 7.49
C LYS A 113 9.45 -14.44 8.04
N LYS A 114 8.89 -14.36 9.26
CA LYS A 114 8.09 -15.45 9.83
C LYS A 114 6.87 -15.80 8.98
N LEU A 115 6.15 -14.78 8.51
CA LEU A 115 5.00 -14.99 7.64
C LEU A 115 5.43 -15.59 6.29
N ILE A 116 6.56 -15.16 5.74
CA ILE A 116 7.15 -15.69 4.49
C ILE A 116 7.55 -17.16 4.66
N GLU A 117 8.18 -17.54 5.78
CA GLU A 117 8.49 -18.96 6.06
C GLU A 117 7.22 -19.80 6.10
N ALA A 118 6.18 -19.34 6.77
CA ALA A 118 4.92 -20.06 6.81
C ALA A 118 4.27 -20.19 5.42
N CYS A 119 4.42 -19.17 4.56
CA CYS A 119 3.99 -19.23 3.16
C CYS A 119 4.77 -20.28 2.37
N GLU A 120 6.11 -20.30 2.51
CA GLU A 120 6.99 -21.25 1.83
C GLU A 120 6.70 -22.69 2.28
N GLU A 121 6.53 -22.92 3.59
CA GLU A 121 6.16 -24.22 4.17
C GLU A 121 4.79 -24.71 3.68
N ALA A 122 3.82 -23.81 3.58
CA ALA A 122 2.46 -24.12 3.13
C ALA A 122 2.31 -24.17 1.60
N GLY A 123 3.36 -23.87 0.85
CA GLY A 123 3.34 -23.86 -0.61
C GLY A 123 2.57 -22.70 -1.24
N VAL A 124 2.41 -21.59 -0.52
CA VAL A 124 1.75 -20.37 -1.04
C VAL A 124 2.60 -19.77 -2.16
N PRO A 125 2.08 -19.59 -3.38
CA PRO A 125 2.93 -19.25 -4.53
C PRO A 125 3.33 -17.77 -4.57
N ARG A 126 2.59 -16.86 -3.92
CA ARG A 126 2.86 -15.41 -3.96
C ARG A 126 2.77 -14.75 -2.59
N TYR A 127 3.64 -13.78 -2.35
CA TYR A 127 3.63 -12.95 -1.15
C TYR A 127 3.77 -11.47 -1.53
N VAL A 128 2.77 -10.67 -1.19
CA VAL A 128 2.81 -9.21 -1.36
C VAL A 128 3.43 -8.60 -0.10
N ALA A 129 4.61 -8.02 -0.26
CA ALA A 129 5.37 -7.42 0.85
C ALA A 129 4.79 -6.06 1.27
N SER A 130 5.02 -5.68 2.53
CA SER A 130 4.58 -4.41 3.08
C SER A 130 5.46 -3.24 2.63
N ASP A 131 5.39 -2.92 1.33
CA ASP A 131 6.25 -1.93 0.68
C ASP A 131 5.56 -0.56 0.56
N TRP A 132 4.56 -0.48 -0.33
CA TRP A 132 3.85 0.73 -0.80
C TRP A 132 4.68 2.00 -0.62
N ALA A 133 5.73 2.07 -1.43
CA ALA A 133 6.79 3.05 -1.30
C ALA A 133 7.19 3.63 -2.65
N LEU A 134 8.05 4.64 -2.56
CA LEU A 134 8.96 5.05 -3.62
C LEU A 134 9.86 3.88 -4.05
N ASP A 135 10.61 4.04 -5.12
CA ASP A 135 11.49 2.97 -5.62
C ASP A 135 12.71 2.76 -4.72
N TYR A 136 12.50 1.97 -3.66
CA TYR A 136 13.52 1.64 -2.67
C TYR A 136 14.64 0.75 -3.24
N THR A 137 14.45 0.17 -4.43
CA THR A 137 15.52 -0.64 -5.06
C THR A 137 16.71 0.19 -5.51
N LYS A 138 16.51 1.52 -5.60
CA LYS A 138 17.52 2.52 -5.95
C LYS A 138 18.22 3.11 -4.72
N LEU A 139 17.84 2.69 -3.51
CA LEU A 139 18.42 3.15 -2.26
C LEU A 139 19.54 2.22 -1.79
N LYS A 140 20.52 2.81 -1.11
CA LYS A 140 21.42 2.10 -0.22
C LYS A 140 20.85 2.09 1.19
N LEU A 141 21.18 1.05 1.97
CA LEU A 141 20.79 0.98 3.38
C LEU A 141 21.22 2.26 4.12
N GLY A 142 20.31 2.82 4.90
CA GLY A 142 20.51 4.01 5.71
C GLY A 142 20.25 5.34 4.99
N GLU A 143 20.13 5.35 3.65
CA GLU A 143 19.78 6.54 2.87
C GLU A 143 18.38 7.03 3.27
N LEU A 144 17.37 6.15 3.20
CA LEU A 144 16.05 6.37 3.78
C LEU A 144 15.75 5.24 4.76
N PHE A 145 16.30 5.37 5.97
CA PHE A 145 16.22 4.33 7.00
C PHE A 145 14.81 3.75 7.29
N PRO A 146 13.69 4.49 7.23
CA PRO A 146 12.37 3.90 7.44
C PRO A 146 11.95 2.92 6.33
N LYS A 147 12.68 2.89 5.21
CA LYS A 147 12.45 1.99 4.07
C LYS A 147 13.53 0.91 3.93
N ASP A 148 14.53 0.87 4.81
CA ASP A 148 15.52 -0.22 4.87
C ASP A 148 14.87 -1.61 5.07
N PRO A 149 13.78 -1.78 5.86
CA PRO A 149 13.12 -3.07 6.00
C PRO A 149 12.69 -3.71 4.67
N MET A 150 12.24 -2.92 3.71
CA MET A 150 11.80 -3.41 2.40
C MET A 150 12.95 -4.02 1.60
N ILE A 151 14.15 -3.44 1.70
CA ILE A 151 15.37 -3.98 1.08
C ILE A 151 15.69 -5.37 1.66
N HIS A 152 15.63 -5.51 2.99
CA HIS A 152 15.85 -6.80 3.66
C HIS A 152 14.79 -7.85 3.31
N VAL A 153 13.52 -7.46 3.28
CA VAL A 153 12.40 -8.38 2.98
C VAL A 153 12.41 -8.83 1.53
N LYS A 154 12.69 -7.92 0.58
CA LYS A 154 12.88 -8.27 -0.83
C LYS A 154 14.03 -9.27 -1.02
N ALA A 155 15.19 -9.00 -0.43
CA ALA A 155 16.33 -9.92 -0.49
C ALA A 155 16.00 -11.28 0.13
N TYR A 156 15.19 -11.31 1.21
CA TYR A 156 14.76 -12.55 1.85
C TYR A 156 13.79 -13.36 0.97
N LEU A 157 12.83 -12.71 0.31
CA LEU A 157 11.92 -13.38 -0.63
C LEU A 157 12.65 -13.99 -1.83
N GLU A 158 13.73 -13.36 -2.29
CA GLU A 158 14.56 -13.89 -3.39
C GLU A 158 15.25 -15.21 -3.03
N THR A 159 15.40 -15.55 -1.74
CA THR A 159 15.95 -16.84 -1.32
C THR A 159 14.91 -17.96 -1.37
N LYS A 160 13.63 -17.67 -1.63
CA LYS A 160 12.52 -18.64 -1.56
C LYS A 160 12.32 -19.35 -2.90
N LYS A 161 11.99 -20.65 -2.82
CA LYS A 161 11.84 -21.50 -4.00
C LYS A 161 10.41 -21.45 -4.50
N THR A 162 9.45 -21.57 -3.59
CA THR A 162 8.02 -21.68 -3.90
C THR A 162 7.35 -20.31 -3.93
N THR A 163 7.47 -19.55 -2.84
CA THR A 163 6.80 -18.26 -2.66
C THR A 163 7.56 -17.15 -3.40
N LYS A 164 6.91 -16.51 -4.36
CA LYS A 164 7.47 -15.37 -5.10
C LYS A 164 7.03 -14.04 -4.49
N GLY A 165 7.98 -13.12 -4.37
CA GLY A 165 7.73 -11.77 -3.89
C GLY A 165 6.97 -10.92 -4.90
N VAL A 166 6.02 -10.12 -4.41
CA VAL A 166 5.32 -9.06 -5.14
C VAL A 166 5.55 -7.77 -4.38
N HIS A 167 6.13 -6.79 -5.05
CA HIS A 167 6.62 -5.55 -4.43
C HIS A 167 5.97 -4.35 -5.13
N ILE A 168 5.03 -3.69 -4.45
CA ILE A 168 4.21 -2.65 -5.05
C ILE A 168 4.80 -1.28 -4.71
N LEU A 169 5.25 -0.56 -5.73
CA LEU A 169 5.81 0.78 -5.66
C LEU A 169 4.78 1.79 -6.17
N ILE A 170 4.51 2.82 -5.37
CA ILE A 170 3.40 3.76 -5.58
C ILE A 170 3.81 5.24 -5.63
N GLY A 171 5.11 5.50 -5.65
CA GLY A 171 5.65 6.82 -5.31
C GLY A 171 5.46 7.05 -3.81
N GLY A 172 4.94 8.20 -3.40
CA GLY A 172 4.48 8.39 -2.03
C GLY A 172 2.97 8.52 -1.92
N PHE A 173 2.44 8.22 -0.73
CA PHE A 173 1.01 8.37 -0.51
C PHE A 173 0.60 9.84 -0.50
N MET A 174 -0.38 10.22 -1.31
CA MET A 174 -0.90 11.59 -1.33
C MET A 174 -1.53 11.99 0.02
N ASP A 175 -2.22 11.05 0.67
CA ASP A 175 -2.96 11.23 1.94
C ASP A 175 -2.15 11.90 3.07
N PRO A 176 -0.93 11.45 3.42
CA PRO A 176 -0.13 12.10 4.46
C PRO A 176 0.57 13.38 4.01
N LEU A 177 0.73 13.67 2.71
CA LEU A 177 1.56 14.79 2.25
C LEU A 177 1.13 16.13 2.84
N LEU A 178 -0.19 16.37 2.91
CA LEU A 178 -0.78 17.62 3.40
C LEU A 178 -0.99 17.64 4.92
N SER A 179 -0.50 16.62 5.63
CA SER A 179 -0.63 16.53 7.08
C SER A 179 0.39 17.41 7.83
N PRO A 180 0.14 17.69 9.12
CA PRO A 180 1.12 18.35 9.99
C PRO A 180 2.45 17.60 10.14
N PHE A 181 2.53 16.32 9.77
CA PHE A 181 3.79 15.55 9.82
C PHE A 181 4.77 16.01 8.73
N PHE A 182 4.28 16.24 7.51
CA PHE A 182 5.11 16.71 6.39
C PHE A 182 5.21 18.23 6.33
N ARG A 183 4.22 18.95 6.89
CA ARG A 183 4.19 20.43 6.96
C ARG A 183 4.26 21.12 5.59
N VAL A 184 3.93 20.40 4.53
CA VAL A 184 3.82 20.93 3.16
C VAL A 184 2.64 21.89 3.06
N TRP A 185 1.52 21.58 3.70
CA TRP A 185 0.34 22.45 3.73
C TRP A 185 0.16 23.12 5.09
N ASP A 186 -0.05 24.43 5.06
CA ASP A 186 -0.44 25.25 6.21
C ASP A 186 -1.87 25.75 6.02
N PRO A 187 -2.86 25.20 6.75
CA PRO A 187 -4.26 25.57 6.57
C PRO A 187 -4.57 26.98 7.08
N GLU A 188 -3.86 27.48 8.09
CA GLU A 188 -4.12 28.79 8.71
C GLU A 188 -3.74 29.93 7.77
N THR A 189 -2.56 29.82 7.16
CA THR A 189 -2.02 30.83 6.25
C THR A 189 -2.29 30.53 4.77
N LYS A 190 -2.89 29.36 4.48
CA LYS A 190 -3.11 28.83 3.14
C LYS A 190 -1.81 28.79 2.32
N THR A 191 -0.76 28.25 2.91
CA THR A 191 0.59 28.20 2.33
C THR A 191 0.99 26.78 1.97
N LEU A 192 1.49 26.58 0.74
CA LEU A 192 2.23 25.39 0.35
C LEU A 192 3.74 25.65 0.48
N ARG A 193 4.37 24.92 1.40
CA ARG A 193 5.80 24.95 1.66
C ARG A 193 6.52 23.89 0.85
N TYR A 194 7.67 24.23 0.29
CA TYR A 194 8.45 23.31 -0.52
C TYR A 194 9.96 23.52 -0.38
N TRP A 195 10.70 22.47 -0.72
CA TRP A 195 12.15 22.51 -0.89
C TRP A 195 12.47 22.39 -2.38
N GLY A 196 13.62 22.92 -2.79
CA GLY A 196 14.03 22.94 -4.18
C GLY A 196 13.50 24.14 -4.96
N GLU A 197 13.35 24.00 -6.28
CA GLU A 197 12.91 25.06 -7.19
C GLU A 197 11.38 25.09 -7.37
N GLY A 198 10.70 24.05 -6.90
CA GLY A 198 9.24 23.90 -6.93
C GLY A 198 8.72 23.32 -8.25
N ASP A 199 9.61 22.83 -9.11
CA ASP A 199 9.32 22.04 -10.30
C ASP A 199 9.61 20.54 -10.11
N GLU A 200 10.18 20.16 -8.96
CA GLU A 200 10.45 18.77 -8.63
C GLU A 200 9.15 17.96 -8.63
N PRO A 201 9.11 16.81 -9.32
CA PRO A 201 7.89 16.03 -9.44
C PRO A 201 7.61 15.25 -8.17
N TRP A 202 6.39 15.41 -7.66
CA TRP A 202 5.78 14.58 -6.64
C TRP A 202 4.99 13.46 -7.31
N GLU A 203 5.60 12.29 -7.34
CA GLU A 203 4.94 11.05 -7.76
C GLU A 203 4.07 10.54 -6.60
N GLY A 204 2.77 10.55 -6.81
CA GLY A 204 1.78 10.33 -5.77
C GLY A 204 0.75 9.30 -6.14
N THR A 205 0.30 8.53 -5.16
CA THR A 205 -0.90 7.69 -5.27
C THR A 205 -1.70 7.79 -3.97
N SER A 206 -3.02 7.91 -4.02
CA SER A 206 -3.81 7.90 -2.78
C SER A 206 -3.88 6.49 -2.16
N TYR A 207 -4.26 6.40 -0.90
CA TYR A 207 -4.53 5.10 -0.28
C TYR A 207 -5.59 4.29 -1.03
N ASN A 208 -6.62 4.94 -1.55
CA ASN A 208 -7.69 4.22 -2.26
C ASN A 208 -7.20 3.69 -3.61
N ASN A 209 -6.52 4.53 -4.40
CA ASN A 209 -6.07 4.13 -5.72
C ASN A 209 -4.93 3.10 -5.65
N ALA A 210 -4.03 3.21 -4.67
CA ALA A 210 -3.04 2.17 -4.39
C ALA A 210 -3.69 0.84 -3.97
N ALA A 211 -4.81 0.88 -3.24
CA ALA A 211 -5.56 -0.31 -2.88
C ALA A 211 -6.28 -0.94 -4.08
N GLU A 212 -6.76 -0.14 -5.05
CA GLU A 212 -7.32 -0.63 -6.32
C GLU A 212 -6.25 -1.33 -7.16
N PHE A 213 -5.09 -0.71 -7.37
CA PHE A 213 -3.97 -1.34 -8.06
C PHE A 213 -3.52 -2.62 -7.35
N THR A 214 -3.42 -2.59 -6.02
CA THR A 214 -3.04 -3.77 -5.23
C THR A 214 -4.07 -4.90 -5.39
N ALA A 215 -5.38 -4.60 -5.39
CA ALA A 215 -6.42 -5.60 -5.62
C ALA A 215 -6.33 -6.21 -7.02
N ALA A 216 -6.05 -5.41 -8.05
CA ALA A 216 -5.83 -5.90 -9.41
C ALA A 216 -4.59 -6.81 -9.51
N VAL A 217 -3.46 -6.42 -8.90
CA VAL A 217 -2.24 -7.25 -8.79
C VAL A 217 -2.53 -8.59 -8.11
N ILE A 218 -3.33 -8.56 -7.05
CA ILE A 218 -3.68 -9.77 -6.30
C ILE A 218 -4.55 -10.72 -7.14
N ALA A 219 -5.50 -10.17 -7.89
CA ALA A 219 -6.38 -10.93 -8.77
C ALA A 219 -5.63 -11.54 -9.98
N ASP A 220 -4.56 -10.89 -10.43
CA ASP A 220 -3.64 -11.42 -11.45
C ASP A 220 -2.70 -12.47 -10.83
N THR A 221 -2.96 -13.75 -11.11
CA THR A 221 -2.15 -14.86 -10.59
C THR A 221 -0.72 -14.92 -11.10
N SER A 222 -0.44 -14.24 -12.21
CA SER A 222 0.89 -14.19 -12.82
C SER A 222 1.76 -13.06 -12.26
N ALA A 223 1.17 -12.12 -11.52
CA ALA A 223 1.87 -10.95 -11.02
C ALA A 223 2.91 -11.32 -9.95
N VAL A 224 4.19 -11.14 -10.29
CA VAL A 224 5.36 -11.28 -9.41
C VAL A 224 6.38 -10.18 -9.67
N GLY A 225 7.32 -9.99 -8.76
CA GLY A 225 8.41 -9.01 -8.87
C GLY A 225 7.98 -7.59 -8.48
N ILE A 226 8.73 -6.61 -8.99
CA ILE A 226 8.44 -5.18 -8.78
C ILE A 226 7.25 -4.76 -9.66
N LYS A 227 6.28 -4.06 -9.07
CA LYS A 227 5.09 -3.53 -9.72
C LYS A 227 4.99 -2.03 -9.45
N LYS A 228 4.96 -1.22 -10.51
CA LYS A 228 5.11 0.24 -10.46
C LYS A 228 3.82 0.93 -10.88
N TYR A 229 3.08 1.50 -9.94
CA TYR A 229 1.85 2.23 -10.26
C TYR A 229 1.90 3.65 -9.74
N LEU A 230 1.37 4.60 -10.50
CA LEU A 230 1.26 5.99 -10.05
C LEU A 230 -0.17 6.49 -10.26
N GLY A 231 -0.71 7.19 -9.28
CA GLY A 231 -1.95 7.96 -9.45
C GLY A 231 -1.70 9.20 -10.30
N ASP A 232 -0.70 10.01 -9.91
CA ASP A 232 -0.35 11.25 -10.59
C ASP A 232 1.11 11.64 -10.36
N ARG A 233 1.59 12.58 -11.16
CA ARG A 233 2.94 13.15 -11.09
C ARG A 233 2.88 14.65 -11.35
N LYS A 234 3.08 15.46 -10.31
CA LYS A 234 2.99 16.93 -10.39
C LYS A 234 4.05 17.62 -9.54
N SER A 235 4.49 18.78 -9.98
CA SER A 235 5.25 19.72 -9.16
C SER A 235 4.38 20.37 -8.09
N ILE A 236 5.00 20.97 -7.06
CA ILE A 236 4.25 21.70 -6.03
C ILE A 236 3.48 22.91 -6.62
N ARG A 237 4.01 23.51 -7.70
CA ARG A 237 3.35 24.60 -8.43
C ARG A 237 2.08 24.11 -9.13
N GLU A 238 2.13 22.94 -9.75
CA GLU A 238 0.96 22.31 -10.36
C GLU A 238 -0.05 21.85 -9.31
N ILE A 239 0.40 21.35 -8.16
CA ILE A 239 -0.47 21.04 -7.01
C ILE A 239 -1.17 22.32 -6.51
N ALA A 240 -0.47 23.47 -6.43
CA ALA A 240 -1.10 24.75 -6.11
C ALA A 240 -2.15 25.16 -7.16
N GLY A 241 -1.90 24.87 -8.44
CA GLY A 241 -2.89 24.98 -9.51
C GLY A 241 -4.13 24.10 -9.27
N ALA A 242 -3.94 22.87 -8.79
CA ALA A 242 -5.05 21.98 -8.44
C ALA A 242 -5.90 22.54 -7.28
N PHE A 243 -5.29 23.21 -6.29
CA PHE A 243 -6.03 23.90 -5.24
C PHE A 243 -6.93 25.02 -5.80
N LYS A 244 -6.44 25.76 -6.80
CA LYS A 244 -7.21 26.82 -7.46
C LYS A 244 -8.40 26.25 -8.22
N THR A 245 -8.19 25.17 -8.95
CA THR A 245 -9.24 24.47 -9.70
C THR A 245 -10.33 23.91 -8.77
N VAL A 246 -9.93 23.25 -7.68
CA VAL A 246 -10.87 22.50 -6.83
C VAL A 246 -11.52 23.38 -5.76
N TYR A 247 -10.77 24.28 -5.13
CA TYR A 247 -11.23 25.06 -3.98
C TYR A 247 -11.41 26.55 -4.28
N GLY A 248 -11.04 27.01 -5.47
CA GLY A 248 -11.07 28.43 -5.82
C GLY A 248 -10.05 29.28 -5.04
N ILE A 249 -9.04 28.66 -4.42
CA ILE A 249 -7.97 29.36 -3.70
C ILE A 249 -6.63 29.18 -4.38
N GLU A 250 -5.79 30.20 -4.34
CA GLU A 250 -4.43 30.14 -4.84
C GLU A 250 -3.49 30.17 -3.63
N PRO A 251 -2.94 29.01 -3.21
CA PRO A 251 -2.05 28.95 -2.05
C PRO A 251 -0.84 29.86 -2.23
N LYS A 252 -0.40 30.51 -1.13
CA LYS A 252 0.93 31.12 -1.11
C LYS A 252 1.97 30.01 -1.27
N LEU A 253 2.97 30.23 -2.12
CA LEU A 253 4.12 29.33 -2.22
C LEU A 253 5.27 29.86 -1.35
N GLU A 254 5.80 29.02 -0.47
CA GLU A 254 6.93 29.34 0.42
C GLU A 254 8.08 28.35 0.20
N ARG A 255 9.20 28.85 -0.34
CA ARG A 255 10.43 28.07 -0.52
C ARG A 255 11.20 28.03 0.80
N LEU A 256 11.44 26.82 1.32
CA LEU A 256 12.16 26.58 2.57
C LEU A 256 13.69 26.51 2.38
N GLY A 257 14.15 26.28 1.14
CA GLY A 257 15.56 26.15 0.79
C GLY A 257 15.73 25.28 -0.46
N SER A 258 16.97 25.07 -0.88
CA SER A 258 17.33 24.12 -1.94
C SER A 258 17.25 22.66 -1.46
N LEU A 259 17.39 21.69 -2.37
CA LEU A 259 17.53 20.28 -1.99
C LEU A 259 18.80 20.01 -1.16
N ASP A 260 19.88 20.75 -1.41
CA ASP A 260 21.11 20.67 -0.61
C ASP A 260 20.89 21.21 0.81
N ASP A 261 20.10 22.28 0.98
CA ASP A 261 19.71 22.78 2.29
C ASP A 261 18.87 21.74 3.05
N LEU A 262 17.93 21.07 2.36
CA LEU A 262 17.14 19.98 2.93
C LEU A 262 18.04 18.81 3.38
N TYR A 263 18.98 18.39 2.53
CA TYR A 263 19.92 17.31 2.83
C TYR A 263 20.78 17.64 4.07
N LYS A 264 21.37 18.84 4.11
CA LYS A 264 22.14 19.30 5.26
C LYS A 264 21.30 19.35 6.52
N ARG A 265 20.07 19.89 6.43
CA ARG A 265 19.16 20.02 7.57
C ARG A 265 18.74 18.67 8.13
N MET A 266 18.34 17.72 7.29
CA MET A 266 17.89 16.40 7.76
C MET A 266 19.02 15.64 8.47
N HIS A 267 20.26 15.72 7.95
CA HIS A 267 21.42 15.09 8.57
C HIS A 267 21.87 15.81 9.85
N ALA A 268 21.83 17.15 9.89
CA ALA A 268 22.14 17.91 11.10
C ALA A 268 21.18 17.57 12.25
N LEU A 269 19.87 17.51 11.99
CA LEU A 269 18.88 17.15 13.01
C LEU A 269 19.05 15.72 13.52
N ARG A 270 19.34 14.77 12.61
CA ARG A 270 19.63 13.38 12.99
C ARG A 270 20.90 13.27 13.83
N ALA A 271 21.94 14.06 13.54
CA ALA A 271 23.19 14.05 14.29
C ALA A 271 23.03 14.67 15.69
N ASP A 272 22.23 15.73 15.81
CA ASP A 272 21.98 16.45 17.07
C ASP A 272 21.14 15.62 18.05
N ASN A 273 20.07 14.98 17.57
CA ASN A 273 19.21 14.13 18.39
C ASN A 273 18.78 12.84 17.65
N PRO A 274 19.66 11.83 17.55
CA PRO A 274 19.39 10.60 16.80
C PRO A 274 18.25 9.76 17.36
N SER A 275 17.88 9.95 18.63
CA SER A 275 16.72 9.27 19.23
C SER A 275 15.38 9.89 18.86
N ASP A 276 15.36 11.17 18.47
CA ASP A 276 14.13 11.86 18.04
C ASP A 276 13.85 11.62 16.55
N ILE A 277 13.58 10.35 16.23
CA ILE A 277 13.27 9.91 14.86
C ILE A 277 12.17 10.78 14.23
N TYR A 278 11.11 11.09 14.97
CA TYR A 278 9.98 11.86 14.45
C TYR A 278 10.35 13.33 14.16
N GLY A 279 11.37 13.88 14.83
CA GLY A 279 11.85 15.25 14.60
C GLY A 279 12.50 15.48 13.23
N TYR A 280 13.04 14.44 12.60
CA TYR A 280 13.73 14.56 11.31
C TYR A 280 13.24 13.60 10.21
N MET A 281 12.49 12.55 10.54
CA MET A 281 12.08 11.50 9.59
C MET A 281 11.32 12.04 8.38
N SER A 282 10.42 13.03 8.56
CA SER A 282 9.67 13.60 7.44
C SER A 282 10.57 14.30 6.41
N LEU A 283 11.70 14.86 6.84
CA LEU A 283 12.68 15.51 5.94
C LEU A 283 13.41 14.48 5.08
N PHE A 284 13.75 13.31 5.65
CA PHE A 284 14.31 12.20 4.87
C PHE A 284 13.30 11.72 3.81
N PHE A 285 12.04 11.51 4.19
CA PHE A 285 11.01 11.16 3.23
C PHE A 285 10.86 12.22 2.14
N MET A 286 10.76 13.51 2.49
CA MET A 286 10.66 14.59 1.52
C MET A 286 11.84 14.59 0.55
N TYR A 287 13.07 14.49 1.06
CA TYR A 287 14.28 14.54 0.24
C TYR A 287 14.28 13.45 -0.83
N TYR A 288 14.11 12.18 -0.44
CA TYR A 288 14.12 11.08 -1.41
C TYR A 288 12.88 11.05 -2.30
N TRP A 289 11.76 11.58 -1.84
CA TRP A 289 10.56 11.69 -2.68
C TRP A 289 10.79 12.61 -3.87
N ILE A 290 11.54 13.71 -3.72
CA ILE A 290 11.66 14.74 -4.77
C ILE A 290 13.04 14.87 -5.42
N ASN A 291 14.09 14.24 -4.85
CA ASN A 291 15.46 14.37 -5.38
C ASN A 291 15.74 13.61 -6.70
N GLY A 292 14.76 12.86 -7.19
CA GLY A 292 14.85 12.07 -8.42
C GLY A 292 15.51 10.70 -8.31
N GLN A 293 16.10 10.34 -7.18
CA GLN A 293 16.72 9.03 -7.00
C GLN A 293 15.69 7.90 -6.99
N THR A 294 14.54 8.10 -6.34
CA THR A 294 13.57 7.01 -6.08
C THR A 294 12.25 7.17 -6.83
N PHE A 295 12.26 7.93 -7.93
CA PHE A 295 11.10 7.97 -8.82
C PHE A 295 10.76 6.58 -9.34
N VAL A 296 9.48 6.27 -9.36
CA VAL A 296 8.88 5.07 -9.92
C VAL A 296 8.74 5.22 -11.44
N GLY A 297 8.41 6.44 -11.91
CA GLY A 297 8.33 6.77 -13.33
C GLY A 297 9.69 6.98 -14.02
N PRO A 298 9.71 7.28 -15.33
CA PRO A 298 8.53 7.52 -16.18
C PRO A 298 7.80 6.24 -16.62
N ASP A 299 8.50 5.10 -16.68
CA ASP A 299 7.89 3.83 -17.09
C ASP A 299 7.10 3.23 -15.92
N THR A 300 5.78 3.15 -16.05
CA THR A 300 4.88 2.54 -15.07
C THR A 300 4.14 1.34 -15.66
N ASP A 301 3.58 0.52 -14.77
CA ASP A 301 2.79 -0.65 -15.09
C ASP A 301 1.28 -0.31 -15.17
N ASN A 302 0.89 0.97 -15.09
CA ASN A 302 -0.51 1.41 -15.05
C ASN A 302 -1.39 0.78 -16.14
N GLU A 303 -0.85 0.64 -17.36
CA GLU A 303 -1.57 0.08 -18.51
C GLU A 303 -1.82 -1.43 -18.41
N GLN A 304 -1.15 -2.16 -17.49
CA GLN A 304 -1.41 -3.58 -17.24
C GLN A 304 -2.84 -3.81 -16.68
N TYR A 305 -3.40 -2.82 -15.98
CA TYR A 305 -4.71 -2.90 -15.35
C TYR A 305 -5.59 -1.72 -15.75
N PRO A 306 -6.07 -1.65 -17.01
CA PRO A 306 -6.81 -0.50 -17.54
C PRO A 306 -8.15 -0.24 -16.82
N GLN A 307 -8.66 -1.21 -16.06
CA GLN A 307 -9.84 -1.04 -15.21
C GLN A 307 -9.58 -0.16 -13.98
N VAL A 308 -8.31 0.01 -13.58
CA VAL A 308 -7.93 0.90 -12.47
C VAL A 308 -7.55 2.25 -13.05
N LYS A 309 -8.42 3.24 -12.90
CA LYS A 309 -8.15 4.60 -13.32
C LYS A 309 -7.15 5.25 -12.36
N PRO A 310 -6.00 5.77 -12.82
CA PRO A 310 -5.09 6.56 -11.98
C PRO A 310 -5.79 7.81 -11.44
N GLU A 311 -5.70 8.05 -10.14
CA GLU A 311 -6.28 9.23 -9.50
C GLU A 311 -5.33 10.43 -9.58
N THR A 312 -5.82 11.52 -10.18
CA THR A 312 -5.11 12.80 -10.25
C THR A 312 -5.09 13.54 -8.92
N TRP A 313 -4.17 14.48 -8.73
CA TRP A 313 -4.17 15.39 -7.57
C TRP A 313 -5.48 16.18 -7.46
N GLU A 314 -6.06 16.65 -8.56
CA GLU A 314 -7.36 17.33 -8.58
C GLU A 314 -8.47 16.42 -8.05
N GLU A 315 -8.55 15.18 -8.54
CA GLU A 315 -9.55 14.22 -8.10
C GLU A 315 -9.36 13.85 -6.62
N PHE A 316 -8.11 13.67 -6.19
CA PHE A 316 -7.75 13.45 -4.80
C PHE A 316 -8.25 14.61 -3.92
N LEU A 317 -7.96 15.86 -4.29
CA LEU A 317 -8.41 17.05 -3.57
C LEU A 317 -9.95 17.16 -3.56
N ASN A 318 -10.61 16.95 -4.71
CA ASN A 318 -12.05 17.11 -4.86
C ASN A 318 -12.88 16.15 -3.98
N LYS A 319 -12.30 15.05 -3.49
CA LYS A 319 -12.97 14.11 -2.57
C LYS A 319 -13.10 14.62 -1.13
N ARG A 320 -12.58 15.81 -0.83
CA ARG A 320 -12.56 16.34 0.55
C ARG A 320 -12.50 17.86 0.58
N THR A 321 -13.01 18.43 1.67
CA THR A 321 -12.97 19.89 1.89
C THR A 321 -11.56 20.34 2.28
N LEU A 322 -11.28 21.64 2.15
CA LEU A 322 -9.99 22.22 2.51
C LEU A 322 -9.59 21.92 3.96
N ASP A 323 -10.55 21.99 4.89
CA ASP A 323 -10.34 21.73 6.32
C ASP A 323 -10.07 20.26 6.65
N GLN A 324 -10.44 19.34 5.74
CA GLN A 324 -10.18 17.91 5.89
C GLN A 324 -8.77 17.53 5.44
N LEU A 325 -8.07 18.36 4.65
CA LEU A 325 -6.75 18.03 4.09
C LEU A 325 -5.69 17.68 5.15
N PRO A 326 -5.54 18.43 6.25
CA PRO A 326 -4.57 18.08 7.30
C PRO A 326 -4.85 16.71 7.94
N HIS A 327 -6.07 16.19 7.80
CA HIS A 327 -6.53 14.94 8.38
C HIS A 327 -6.80 13.85 7.34
N ALA A 328 -6.44 14.08 6.07
CA ALA A 328 -6.73 13.15 4.97
C ALA A 328 -6.20 11.73 5.24
N TYR A 329 -5.05 11.63 5.93
CA TYR A 329 -4.45 10.36 6.32
C TYR A 329 -5.24 9.59 7.42
N PHE A 330 -6.11 10.27 8.17
CA PHE A 330 -7.00 9.68 9.17
C PHE A 330 -8.44 9.50 8.70
N SER A 331 -8.95 10.38 7.83
CA SER A 331 -10.34 10.36 7.37
C SER A 331 -10.56 9.29 6.30
N LEU A 332 -11.53 8.39 6.49
CA LEU A 332 -11.96 7.43 5.46
C LEU A 332 -12.83 8.09 4.40
#